data_AF-X6E545-F1
#
_entry.id   AF-X6E545-F1
#
_cell.length_a   1.000
_cell.length_b   1.000
_cell.length_c   1.000
_cell.angle_alpha   90.00
_cell.angle_beta   90.00
_cell.angle_gamma   90.00
#
_symmetry.space_group_name_H-M   'P 1'
#
loop_
_entity.id
_entity.type
_entity.pdbx_description
1 polymer ?
#
loop_
_entity_poly.entity_id
_entity_poly.type
_entity_poly.pdbx_seq_one_letter_code
_entity_poly.pdbx_strand_id
1 'polypeptide(L)'
;MRAIIRLIKGEGPVTDIAGLIERTEDRLPVFNGRGGLELIDNFRIGCRGMILAPDCVDYAVRAWEAFHAGNEAAAEVEYAKMPAGGGFRHAGHRELDLLRQAAVRRPHRHPDP
;
A
#
# COMPACT_ATOMS: atom_id res chain seq x y z
N MET A 1 -14.18 22.39 -16.05
CA MET A 1 -14.97 21.33 -15.38
C MET A 1 -14.25 20.92 -14.10
N ARG A 2 -14.96 20.72 -12.98
CA ARG A 2 -14.37 20.14 -11.76
C ARG A 2 -14.45 18.62 -11.84
N ALA A 3 -13.35 17.92 -11.56
CA ALA A 3 -13.36 16.47 -11.47
C ALA A 3 -14.16 16.01 -10.24
N ILE A 4 -15.07 15.04 -10.45
CA ILE A 4 -15.92 14.47 -9.39
C ILE A 4 -15.31 13.21 -8.77
N ILE A 5 -14.40 12.54 -9.47
CA ILE A 5 -13.63 11.42 -8.94
C ILE A 5 -12.37 12.01 -8.30
N ARG A 6 -12.13 11.68 -7.02
CA ARG A 6 -11.06 12.26 -6.21
C ARG A 6 -10.06 11.24 -5.68
N LEU A 7 -10.41 9.96 -5.68
CA LEU A 7 -9.58 8.86 -5.19
C LEU A 7 -10.06 7.55 -5.82
N ILE A 8 -9.22 6.52 -5.77
CA ILE A 8 -9.56 5.16 -6.21
C ILE A 8 -9.39 4.19 -5.05
N LYS A 9 -10.38 3.32 -4.86
CA LYS A 9 -10.24 2.12 -4.02
C LYS A 9 -9.77 0.97 -4.89
N GLY A 10 -8.57 0.45 -4.61
CA GLY A 10 -8.05 -0.77 -5.22
C GLY A 10 -8.55 -2.04 -4.51
N GLU A 11 -8.67 -3.14 -5.25
CA GLU A 11 -9.01 -4.48 -4.75
C GLU A 11 -8.22 -5.57 -5.49
N GLY A 12 -6.92 -5.30 -5.74
CA GLY A 12 -6.06 -6.15 -6.57
C GLY A 12 -4.68 -6.38 -5.97
N PRO A 13 -3.89 -7.32 -6.54
CA PRO A 13 -2.49 -7.53 -6.17
C PRO A 13 -1.68 -6.26 -6.38
N VAL A 14 -0.56 -6.12 -5.66
CA VAL A 14 0.25 -4.90 -5.70
C VAL A 14 0.79 -4.58 -7.10
N THR A 15 1.00 -5.60 -7.94
CA THR A 15 1.41 -5.46 -9.34
C THR A 15 0.40 -4.71 -10.20
N ASP A 16 -0.89 -5.03 -10.07
CA ASP A 16 -1.97 -4.32 -10.78
C ASP A 16 -2.13 -2.89 -10.26
N ILE A 17 -1.97 -2.70 -8.95
CA ILE A 17 -2.08 -1.38 -8.31
C ILE A 17 -0.92 -0.47 -8.73
N ALA A 18 0.30 -0.99 -8.86
CA ALA A 18 1.43 -0.24 -9.38
C ALA A 18 1.16 0.28 -10.81
N GLY A 19 0.63 -0.60 -11.68
CA GLY A 19 0.23 -0.20 -13.03
C GLY A 19 -0.91 0.82 -13.05
N LEU A 20 -1.83 0.78 -12.08
CA LEU A 20 -2.87 1.80 -11.92
C LEU A 20 -2.28 3.17 -11.53
N ILE A 21 -1.40 3.21 -10.54
CA ILE A 21 -0.73 4.45 -10.11
C ILE A 21 0.03 5.07 -11.29
N GLU A 22 0.78 4.26 -12.04
CA GLU A 22 1.50 4.69 -13.24
C GLU A 22 0.56 5.28 -14.31
N ARG A 23 -0.54 4.57 -14.65
CA ARG A 23 -1.51 5.03 -15.66
C ARG A 23 -2.27 6.29 -15.28
N THR A 24 -2.40 6.56 -13.97
CA THR A 24 -3.01 7.81 -13.49
C THR A 24 -2.00 8.95 -13.37
N GLU A 25 -0.71 8.67 -13.61
CA GLU A 25 0.42 9.59 -13.38
C GLU A 25 0.40 10.15 -11.95
N ASP A 26 0.03 9.31 -10.98
CA ASP A 26 -0.12 9.69 -9.56
C ASP A 26 -1.12 10.85 -9.31
N ARG A 27 -1.97 11.20 -10.29
CA ARG A 27 -2.95 12.30 -10.16
C ARG A 27 -4.17 11.95 -9.33
N LEU A 28 -4.39 10.66 -9.05
CA LEU A 28 -5.48 10.17 -8.22
C LEU A 28 -4.91 9.33 -7.08
N PRO A 29 -5.11 9.73 -5.81
CA PRO A 29 -4.66 8.93 -4.69
C PRO A 29 -5.35 7.56 -4.69
N VAL A 30 -4.55 6.51 -4.57
CA VAL A 30 -5.03 5.13 -4.53
C VAL A 30 -4.97 4.61 -3.10
N PHE A 31 -6.09 4.04 -2.64
CA PHE A 31 -6.19 3.29 -1.39
C PHE A 31 -6.54 1.84 -1.71
N ASN A 32 -5.61 0.90 -1.54
CA ASN A 32 -5.93 -0.52 -1.75
C ASN A 32 -6.61 -1.12 -0.50
N GLY A 33 -7.26 -2.28 -0.63
CA GLY A 33 -8.06 -2.82 0.47
C GLY A 33 -8.11 -4.33 0.59
N ARG A 34 -7.39 -5.08 -0.26
CA ARG A 34 -7.45 -6.54 -0.48
C ARG A 34 -7.21 -7.38 0.80
N GLY A 35 -8.12 -7.34 1.76
CA GLY A 35 -7.97 -7.94 3.09
C GLY A 35 -6.76 -7.42 3.89
N GLY A 36 -6.17 -6.30 3.49
CA GLY A 36 -4.90 -5.81 4.03
C GLY A 36 -3.66 -6.58 3.58
N LEU A 37 -3.77 -7.44 2.55
CA LEU A 37 -2.62 -8.10 1.95
C LEU A 37 -1.62 -7.09 1.38
N GLU A 38 -0.35 -7.47 1.37
CA GLU A 38 0.74 -6.72 0.73
C GLU A 38 0.83 -5.28 1.30
N LEU A 39 0.51 -5.08 2.59
CA LEU A 39 0.36 -3.75 3.21
C LEU A 39 1.57 -2.85 2.97
N ILE A 40 2.76 -3.35 3.29
CA ILE A 40 4.00 -2.57 3.15
C ILE A 40 4.32 -2.32 1.67
N ASP A 41 3.99 -3.28 0.80
CA ASP A 41 4.23 -3.18 -0.63
C ASP A 41 3.36 -2.14 -1.29
N ASN A 42 2.10 -2.05 -0.86
CA ASN A 42 1.20 -0.98 -1.26
C ASN A 42 1.80 0.40 -0.93
N PHE A 43 2.41 0.57 0.24
CA PHE A 43 3.11 1.81 0.56
C PHE A 43 4.35 2.04 -0.31
N ARG A 44 5.14 1.00 -0.59
CA ARG A 44 6.31 1.07 -1.47
C ARG A 44 5.96 1.54 -2.89
N ILE A 45 4.83 1.10 -3.44
CA ILE A 45 4.40 1.49 -4.80
C ILE A 45 3.65 2.83 -4.86
N GLY A 46 3.44 3.50 -3.73
CA GLY A 46 2.82 4.82 -3.68
C GLY A 46 1.32 4.84 -3.36
N CYS A 47 0.73 3.76 -2.85
CA CYS A 47 -0.63 3.85 -2.30
C CYS A 47 -0.64 4.90 -1.17
N ARG A 48 -1.62 5.81 -1.23
CA ARG A 48 -1.80 6.88 -0.23
C ARG A 48 -2.18 6.33 1.14
N GLY A 49 -2.79 5.16 1.17
CA GLY A 49 -3.21 4.45 2.36
C GLY A 49 -3.96 3.17 2.01
N MET A 50 -4.74 2.65 2.96
CA MET A 50 -5.55 1.44 2.76
C MET A 50 -6.98 1.64 3.25
N ILE A 51 -7.93 0.93 2.64
CA ILE A 51 -9.30 0.80 3.13
C ILE A 51 -9.44 -0.60 3.72
N LEU A 52 -9.49 -0.69 5.04
CA LEU A 52 -9.40 -1.95 5.80
C LEU A 52 -10.67 -2.23 6.61
N ALA A 53 -10.79 -3.49 7.03
CA ALA A 53 -11.73 -3.87 8.08
C ALA A 53 -11.36 -3.20 9.42
N PRO A 54 -12.33 -2.87 10.30
CA PRO A 54 -12.06 -2.12 11.53
C PRO A 54 -11.10 -2.81 12.50
N ASP A 55 -11.10 -4.14 12.55
CA ASP A 55 -10.23 -4.95 13.41
C ASP A 55 -8.75 -4.94 12.99
N CYS A 56 -8.46 -4.44 11.78
CA CYS A 56 -7.10 -4.31 11.25
C CYS A 56 -6.51 -2.90 11.47
N VAL A 57 -7.30 -1.90 11.86
CA VAL A 57 -6.91 -0.48 11.76
C VAL A 57 -5.70 -0.14 12.63
N ASP A 58 -5.65 -0.60 13.88
CA ASP A 58 -4.58 -0.25 14.82
C ASP A 58 -3.21 -0.77 14.33
N TYR A 59 -3.19 -1.99 13.80
CA TYR A 59 -1.98 -2.60 13.25
C TYR A 59 -1.52 -1.85 11.99
N ALA A 60 -2.46 -1.50 11.12
CA ALA A 60 -2.15 -0.79 9.88
C ALA A 60 -1.64 0.64 10.13
N VAL A 61 -2.20 1.35 11.12
CA VAL A 61 -1.73 2.68 11.53
C VAL A 61 -0.27 2.60 12.02
N ARG A 62 0.03 1.67 12.93
CA ARG A 62 1.41 1.51 13.44
C ARG A 62 2.40 1.12 12.34
N ALA A 63 1.97 0.24 11.43
CA ALA A 63 2.78 -0.13 10.28
C ALA A 63 3.04 1.08 9.35
N TRP A 64 2.01 1.88 9.09
CA TRP A 64 2.10 3.10 8.28
C TRP A 64 3.05 4.13 8.91
N GLU A 65 2.93 4.37 10.22
CA GLU A 65 3.80 5.29 10.96
C GLU A 65 5.27 4.85 10.92
N ALA A 66 5.53 3.57 11.18
CA ALA A 66 6.88 3.01 11.11
C ALA A 66 7.48 3.10 9.71
N PHE A 67 6.69 2.82 8.67
CA PHE A 67 7.12 2.95 7.28
C PHE A 67 7.51 4.39 6.93
N HIS A 68 6.67 5.37 7.30
CA HIS A 68 6.91 6.78 7.02
C HIS A 68 8.06 7.37 7.86
N ALA A 69 8.37 6.77 9.02
CA ALA A 69 9.57 7.07 9.79
C ALA A 69 10.85 6.45 9.19
N GLY A 70 10.76 5.72 8.08
CA GLY A 70 11.89 5.03 7.44
C GLY A 70 12.27 3.72 8.12
N ASN A 71 11.45 3.21 9.06
CA ASN A 71 11.68 1.96 9.76
C ASN A 71 10.79 0.84 9.19
N GLU A 72 11.10 0.41 7.96
CA GLU A 72 10.35 -0.65 7.28
C GLU A 72 10.34 -1.97 8.08
N ALA A 73 11.41 -2.29 8.80
CA ALA A 73 11.46 -3.49 9.62
C ALA A 73 10.40 -3.49 10.73
N ALA A 74 10.23 -2.35 11.42
CA ALA A 74 9.15 -2.21 12.40
C ALA A 74 7.77 -2.22 11.73
N ALA A 75 7.65 -1.66 10.53
CA ALA A 75 6.40 -1.70 9.77
C ALA A 75 5.96 -3.14 9.45
N GLU A 76 6.89 -3.99 8.98
CA GLU A 76 6.64 -5.41 8.72
C GLU A 76 6.26 -6.16 10.02
N VAL A 77 6.88 -5.81 11.17
CA VAL A 77 6.52 -6.40 12.48
C VAL A 77 5.10 -6.06 12.90
N GLU A 78 4.64 -4.82 12.70
CA GLU A 78 3.26 -4.44 13.00
C GLU A 78 2.27 -5.07 12.02
N TYR A 79 2.60 -5.12 10.73
CA TYR A 79 1.80 -5.80 9.72
C TYR A 79 1.62 -7.29 10.04
N ALA A 80 2.68 -7.98 10.49
CA ALA A 80 2.63 -9.40 10.85
C ALA A 80 1.68 -9.71 12.03
N LYS A 81 1.36 -8.71 12.87
CA LYS A 81 0.40 -8.85 13.97
C LYS A 81 -1.06 -8.72 13.52
N MET A 82 -1.29 -8.16 12.33
CA MET A 82 -2.63 -7.88 11.85
C MET A 82 -3.42 -9.20 11.72
N PRO A 83 -4.65 -9.27 12.27
CA PRO A 83 -5.46 -10.46 12.18
C PRO A 83 -5.74 -10.78 10.71
N ALA A 84 -5.65 -12.05 10.37
CA ALA A 84 -5.93 -12.50 9.01
C ALA A 84 -7.45 -12.36 8.77
N GLY A 85 -7.87 -11.24 8.18
CA GLY A 85 -9.22 -11.08 7.67
C GLY A 85 -9.47 -12.16 6.59
N GLY A 86 -10.08 -13.28 6.98
CA GLY A 86 -10.53 -14.32 6.06
C GLY A 86 -9.51 -15.36 5.57
N GLY A 87 -8.38 -15.56 6.26
CA GLY A 87 -7.52 -16.74 6.01
C GLY A 87 -6.44 -16.62 4.92
N PHE A 88 -6.21 -15.44 4.36
CA PHE A 88 -5.10 -15.22 3.43
C PHE A 88 -3.83 -14.79 4.19
N ARG A 89 -3.14 -15.74 4.82
CA ARG A 89 -1.72 -15.55 5.22
C ARG A 89 -0.86 -16.38 4.30
N HIS A 90 -0.64 -15.91 3.08
CA HIS A 90 0.55 -16.20 2.25
C HIS A 90 0.34 -15.72 0.81
N ALA A 91 0.82 -14.53 0.49
CA ALA A 91 1.47 -14.20 -0.78
C ALA A 91 2.18 -12.86 -0.57
N GLY A 92 3.46 -12.75 -0.93
CA GLY A 92 4.11 -11.44 -0.95
C GLY A 92 5.62 -11.44 -1.09
N HIS A 93 6.35 -12.41 -0.52
CA HIS A 93 7.82 -12.31 -0.54
C HIS A 93 8.49 -12.58 -1.91
N ARG A 94 7.75 -13.00 -2.95
CA ARG A 94 8.34 -13.31 -4.28
C ARG A 94 7.97 -12.35 -5.41
N GLU A 95 6.92 -11.54 -5.27
CA GLU A 95 6.45 -10.68 -6.37
C GLU A 95 7.19 -9.33 -6.41
N LEU A 96 7.71 -8.87 -5.28
CA LEU A 96 8.48 -7.63 -5.16
C LEU A 96 9.90 -7.68 -5.73
N ASP A 97 10.56 -8.84 -5.73
CA ASP A 97 11.89 -8.95 -6.33
C ASP A 97 11.85 -8.69 -7.84
N LEU A 98 10.69 -8.90 -8.47
CA LEU A 98 10.43 -8.52 -9.85
C LEU A 98 10.16 -7.00 -9.99
N LEU A 99 9.46 -6.39 -9.04
CA LEU A 99 9.21 -4.94 -9.03
C LEU A 99 10.46 -4.12 -8.68
N ARG A 100 11.38 -4.63 -7.84
CA ARG A 100 12.69 -4.00 -7.55
C ARG A 100 13.56 -3.84 -8.80
N GLN A 101 13.43 -4.73 -9.77
CA GLN A 101 14.12 -4.62 -11.06
C GLN A 101 13.50 -3.52 -11.95
N ALA A 102 12.22 -3.16 -11.72
CA ALA A 102 11.51 -2.14 -12.48
C ALA A 102 11.54 -0.74 -11.85
N ALA A 103 11.55 -0.62 -10.52
CA ALA A 103 11.25 0.62 -9.79
C ALA A 103 12.49 1.47 -9.39
N VAL A 104 13.63 1.34 -10.06
CA VAL A 104 14.74 2.31 -9.92
C VAL A 104 14.33 3.64 -10.58
N ARG A 105 13.43 4.42 -9.97
CA ARG A 105 13.27 5.86 -10.25
C ARG A 105 12.31 6.58 -9.28
N ARG A 106 12.95 7.44 -8.48
CA ARG A 106 12.49 8.65 -7.78
C ARG A 106 11.85 8.49 -6.39
N PRO A 107 12.32 9.26 -5.38
CA PRO A 107 11.69 9.33 -4.07
C PRO A 107 10.35 10.06 -4.21
N HIS A 108 9.28 9.40 -3.76
CA HIS A 108 7.96 10.01 -3.65
C HIS A 108 8.02 11.09 -2.58
N ARG A 109 7.77 12.35 -2.95
CA ARG A 109 7.67 13.47 -1.99
C ARG A 109 6.19 13.65 -1.67
N HIS A 110 5.79 13.29 -0.46
CA HIS A 110 4.43 13.55 -0.01
C HIS A 110 4.29 15.05 0.29
N PRO A 111 3.29 15.77 -0.24
CA PRO A 111 2.86 17.01 0.37
C PRO A 111 2.12 16.67 1.67
N ASP A 112 2.50 17.32 2.77
CA ASP A 112 1.76 17.31 4.04
C ASP A 112 0.29 17.78 3.82
N PRO A 113 -0.63 17.42 4.75
CA PRO A 113 -2.08 17.62 4.60
C PRO A 113 -2.51 19.08 4.35
#